data_AF-A0A7C5CB85-F1
#
_entry.id   AF-A0A7C5CB85-F1
#
_cell.length_a   1.000
_cell.length_b   1.000
_cell.length_c   1.000
_cell.angle_alpha   90.00
_cell.angle_beta   90.00
_cell.angle_gamma   90.00
#
_symmetry.space_group_name_H-M   'P 1'
#
loop_
_entity.id
_entity.type
_entity.pdbx_description
1 polymer ?
#
loop_
_entity_poly.entity_id
_entity_poly.type
_entity_poly.pdbx_seq_one_letter_code
_entity_poly.pdbx_strand_id
1 'polypeptide(L)'
;MSHRGSLLCLPSGMHAWDVQHLKEINEISLSRVLDQAEDIDVLLIGLGKEISFLSPQLRENLRSRNIIVEAVATGSAISTYNILLGENRAVAAALISVESARRD
;
A
#
# COMPACT_ATOMS: atom_id res chain seq x y z
N MET A 1 5.07 10.98 -15.71
CA MET A 1 4.64 11.91 -14.65
C MET A 1 5.20 11.41 -13.32
N SER A 2 5.89 12.25 -12.55
CA SER A 2 6.38 11.88 -11.22
C SER A 2 5.35 12.30 -10.20
N HIS A 3 4.75 11.33 -9.51
CA HIS A 3 3.89 11.63 -8.36
C HIS A 3 4.78 12.02 -7.18
N ARG A 4 4.43 13.12 -6.51
CA ARG A 4 5.07 13.54 -5.26
C ARG A 4 4.25 13.01 -4.10
N GLY A 5 4.91 12.28 -3.19
CA GLY A 5 4.27 11.72 -2.00
C GLY A 5 3.82 10.28 -2.18
N SER A 6 3.17 9.76 -1.14
CA SER A 6 2.76 8.36 -1.07
C SER A 6 1.54 8.09 -1.94
N LEU A 7 1.38 6.83 -2.33
CA LEU A 7 0.40 6.44 -3.34
C LEU A 7 -0.36 5.18 -2.94
N LEU A 8 -1.63 5.12 -3.32
CA LEU A 8 -2.40 3.89 -3.42
C LEU A 8 -2.52 3.50 -4.90
N CYS A 9 -2.13 2.28 -5.24
CA CYS A 9 -2.41 1.65 -6.52
C CYS A 9 -3.57 0.67 -6.30
N LEU A 10 -4.76 1.04 -6.75
CA LEU A 10 -6.01 0.30 -6.52
C LEU A 10 -6.61 -0.15 -7.87
N PRO A 11 -7.61 -1.06 -7.87
CA PRO A 11 -8.35 -1.43 -9.09
C PRO A 11 -8.94 -0.21 -9.82
N SER A 12 -9.41 0.79 -9.09
CA SER A 12 -9.90 2.07 -9.64
C SER A 12 -8.82 3.01 -10.19
N GLY A 13 -7.54 2.67 -10.04
CA GLY A 13 -6.41 3.48 -10.50
C GLY A 13 -5.49 3.95 -9.37
N MET A 14 -4.64 4.94 -9.70
CA MET A 14 -3.65 5.49 -8.77
C MET A 14 -4.20 6.71 -8.03
N HIS A 15 -4.05 6.73 -6.71
CA HIS A 15 -4.56 7.78 -5.83
C HIS A 15 -3.46 8.31 -4.93
N ALA A 16 -3.47 9.62 -4.67
CA ALA A 16 -2.64 10.21 -3.64
C ALA A 16 -3.02 9.63 -2.26
N TRP A 17 -2.02 9.32 -1.45
CA TRP A 17 -2.17 8.78 -0.11
C TRP A 17 -1.48 9.69 0.90
N ASP A 18 -2.25 10.25 1.83
CA ASP A 18 -1.74 11.20 2.82
C ASP A 18 -1.14 10.47 4.05
N VAL A 19 -0.11 9.68 3.79
CA VAL A 19 0.65 8.92 4.79
C VAL A 19 2.13 9.07 4.48
N GLN A 20 2.91 9.56 5.43
CA GLN A 20 4.36 9.74 5.31
C GLN A 20 5.13 8.72 6.15
N HIS A 21 4.50 8.17 7.19
CA HIS A 21 5.13 7.26 8.14
C HIS A 21 4.23 6.08 8.51
N LEU A 22 4.84 4.93 8.83
CA LEU A 22 4.13 3.71 9.30
C LEU A 22 3.08 4.00 10.38
N LYS A 23 3.40 4.88 11.34
CA LYS A 23 2.52 5.22 12.47
C LYS A 23 1.18 5.86 12.07
N GLU A 24 1.11 6.38 10.84
CA GLU A 24 -0.10 7.01 10.29
C GLU A 24 -0.98 6.00 9.56
N ILE A 25 -0.49 4.77 9.35
CA ILE A 25 -1.26 3.69 8.75
C ILE A 25 -2.26 3.14 9.77
N ASN A 26 -3.54 3.35 9.48
CA ASN A 26 -4.69 2.88 10.23
C ASN A 26 -5.87 2.65 9.28
N GLU A 27 -7.01 2.21 9.83
CA GLU A 27 -8.24 1.95 9.07
C GLU A 27 -8.71 3.15 8.24
N ILE A 28 -8.62 4.37 8.78
CA ILE A 28 -9.06 5.59 8.09
C ILE A 28 -8.15 5.86 6.89
N SER A 29 -6.83 5.77 7.10
CA SER A 29 -5.85 5.96 6.03
C SER A 29 -5.97 4.90 4.91
N LEU A 30 -6.51 3.72 5.24
CA LEU A 30 -6.73 2.62 4.30
C LEU A 30 -8.20 2.50 3.85
N SER A 31 -9.07 3.47 4.16
CA SER A 31 -10.49 3.44 3.79
C SER A 31 -10.71 3.10 2.32
N ARG A 32 -10.01 3.76 1.40
CA ARG A 32 -10.11 3.48 -0.05
C ARG A 32 -9.73 2.06 -0.46
N VAL A 33 -8.84 1.41 0.30
CA VAL A 33 -8.50 -0.01 0.10
C VAL A 33 -9.67 -0.87 0.57
N LEU A 34 -10.20 -0.58 1.76
CA LEU A 34 -11.32 -1.31 2.34
C LEU A 34 -12.60 -1.17 1.52
N ASP A 35 -12.85 -0.01 0.92
CA ASP A 35 -13.98 0.27 0.03
C ASP A 35 -13.93 -0.57 -1.27
N GLN A 36 -12.75 -1.07 -1.64
CA GLN A 36 -12.51 -1.89 -2.84
C GLN A 36 -12.04 -3.31 -2.47
N ALA A 37 -12.26 -3.75 -1.22
CA ALA A 37 -11.72 -5.00 -0.71
C ALA A 37 -12.15 -6.24 -1.51
N GLU A 38 -13.35 -6.21 -2.11
CA GLU A 38 -13.87 -7.33 -2.90
C GLU A 38 -13.07 -7.57 -4.19
N ASP A 39 -12.34 -6.57 -4.68
CA ASP A 39 -11.52 -6.62 -5.90
C ASP A 39 -10.02 -6.78 -5.59
N ILE A 40 -9.65 -7.08 -4.34
CA ILE A 40 -8.26 -7.13 -3.86
C ILE A 40 -8.00 -8.44 -3.12
N ASP A 41 -7.20 -9.32 -3.71
CA ASP A 41 -6.71 -10.52 -3.03
C ASP A 41 -5.46 -10.23 -2.19
N VAL A 42 -4.58 -9.36 -2.70
CA VAL A 42 -3.28 -9.08 -2.09
C VAL A 42 -3.04 -7.58 -2.00
N LEU A 43 -2.70 -7.10 -0.80
CA LEU A 43 -2.26 -5.74 -0.55
C LEU A 43 -0.76 -5.73 -0.16
N LEU A 44 0.05 -5.09 -1.00
CA LEU A 44 1.45 -4.81 -0.72
C LEU A 44 1.58 -3.44 -0.05
N ILE A 45 2.11 -3.40 1.17
CA ILE A 45 2.33 -2.16 1.90
C ILE A 45 3.83 -1.84 1.89
N GLY A 46 4.21 -0.82 1.12
CA GLY A 46 5.54 -0.25 1.08
C GLY A 46 5.76 0.72 2.24
N LEU A 47 6.66 0.37 3.16
CA LEU A 47 6.90 1.08 4.42
C LEU A 47 8.01 2.13 4.36
N GLY A 48 8.40 2.56 3.16
CA GLY A 48 9.54 3.43 2.93
C GLY A 48 10.83 2.63 2.77
N LYS A 49 11.92 3.06 3.43
CA LYS A 49 13.26 2.45 3.29
C LYS A 49 13.47 1.22 4.16
N GLU A 50 12.72 1.08 5.24
CA GLU A 50 12.92 0.02 6.22
C GLU A 50 11.71 -0.93 6.26
N ILE A 51 11.99 -2.19 6.60
CA ILE A 51 10.95 -3.16 6.90
C ILE A 51 10.52 -2.92 8.34
N SER A 52 9.22 -2.73 8.55
CA SER A 52 8.65 -2.58 9.89
C SER A 52 7.39 -3.44 10.05
N PHE A 53 6.98 -3.63 11.30
CA PHE A 53 5.81 -4.44 11.61
C PHE A 53 4.54 -3.61 11.51
N LEU A 54 3.64 -4.01 10.62
CA LEU A 54 2.25 -3.55 10.64
C LEU A 54 1.56 -4.08 11.91
N SER A 55 0.72 -3.27 12.54
CA SER A 55 0.05 -3.66 13.78
C SER A 55 -0.78 -4.96 13.59
N PRO A 56 -0.80 -5.87 14.56
CA PRO A 56 -1.58 -7.11 14.47
C PRO A 56 -3.07 -6.86 14.23
N GLN A 57 -3.63 -5.82 14.88
CA GLN A 57 -5.03 -5.44 14.71
C GLN A 57 -5.35 -5.06 13.26
N LEU A 58 -4.48 -4.26 12.63
CA LEU A 58 -4.70 -3.85 11.25
C LEU A 58 -4.59 -5.02 10.28
N ARG A 59 -3.64 -5.93 10.52
CA ARG A 59 -3.54 -7.19 9.77
C ARG A 59 -4.81 -8.03 9.90
N GLU A 60 -5.37 -8.13 11.10
CA GLU A 60 -6.61 -8.86 11.34
C GLU A 60 -7.81 -8.23 10.61
N ASN A 61 -7.92 -6.91 10.66
CA ASN A 61 -8.99 -6.17 9.98
C ASN A 61 -8.95 -6.34 8.46
N LEU A 62 -7.75 -6.40 7.86
CA LEU A 62 -7.58 -6.65 6.43
C LEU A 62 -7.88 -8.13 6.10
N ARG A 63 -7.41 -9.05 6.94
CA ARG A 63 -7.67 -10.49 6.79
C ARG A 63 -9.17 -10.81 6.88
N SER A 64 -9.92 -10.15 7.76
CA SER A 64 -11.37 -10.35 7.88
C SER A 64 -12.14 -9.91 6.63
N ARG A 65 -11.49 -9.16 5.72
CA ARG A 65 -11.98 -8.84 4.38
C ARG A 65 -11.35 -9.69 3.28
N ASN A 66 -10.73 -10.82 3.63
CA ASN A 66 -10.03 -11.75 2.75
C ASN A 66 -8.79 -11.16 2.03
N ILE A 67 -8.24 -10.04 2.52
CA ILE A 67 -7.05 -9.42 1.94
C ILE A 67 -5.79 -10.03 2.57
N ILE A 68 -4.92 -10.61 1.74
CA ILE A 68 -3.58 -11.03 2.15
C ILE A 68 -2.68 -9.79 2.20
N VAL A 69 -1.95 -9.62 3.31
CA VAL A 69 -1.12 -8.41 3.53
C VAL A 69 0.35 -8.76 3.63
N GLU A 70 1.15 -8.12 2.79
CA GLU A 70 2.61 -8.16 2.85
C GLU A 70 3.16 -6.74 3.06
N ALA A 71 3.91 -6.55 4.15
CA ALA A 71 4.51 -5.26 4.48
C ALA A 71 6.03 -5.34 4.33
N VAL A 72 6.59 -4.55 3.41
CA VAL A 72 8.01 -4.60 3.00
C VAL A 72 8.52 -3.19 2.68
N ALA A 73 9.80 -3.04 2.34
CA ALA A 73 10.32 -1.77 1.83
C ALA A 73 9.61 -1.38 0.52
N THR A 74 9.40 -0.08 0.29
CA THR A 74 8.64 0.43 -0.87
C THR A 74 9.21 -0.05 -2.21
N GLY A 75 10.54 -0.09 -2.36
CA GLY A 75 11.17 -0.60 -3.57
C GLY A 75 10.83 -2.07 -3.84
N SER A 76 10.83 -2.91 -2.79
CA SER A 76 10.43 -4.32 -2.89
C SER A 76 8.95 -4.47 -3.22
N ALA A 77 8.07 -3.69 -2.56
CA ALA A 77 6.64 -3.69 -2.83
C ALA A 77 6.34 -3.35 -4.30
N ILE A 78 7.03 -2.35 -4.88
CA ILE A 78 6.85 -1.98 -6.30
C ILE A 78 7.23 -3.12 -7.24
N SER A 79 8.37 -3.77 -7.01
CA SER A 79 8.81 -4.89 -7.84
C SER A 79 7.82 -6.06 -7.78
N THR A 80 7.36 -6.44 -6.58
CA THR A 80 6.36 -7.50 -6.41
C THR A 80 5.01 -7.11 -7.02
N TYR A 81 4.58 -5.85 -6.84
CA TYR A 81 3.34 -5.33 -7.43
C TYR A 81 3.33 -5.48 -8.94
N ASN A 82 4.42 -5.09 -9.61
CA ASN A 82 4.52 -5.19 -11.07
C ASN A 82 4.48 -6.63 -11.57
N ILE A 83 5.10 -7.57 -10.84
CA ILE A 83 5.06 -9.00 -11.17
C ILE A 83 3.62 -9.51 -11.06
N LEU A 84 2.98 -9.32 -9.90
CA LEU A 84 1.61 -9.81 -9.67
C LEU A 84 0.59 -9.16 -10.62
N LEU A 85 0.76 -7.87 -10.92
CA LEU A 85 -0.05 -7.16 -11.90
C LEU A 85 0.13 -7.77 -13.30
N GLY A 86 1.37 -8.05 -13.71
CA GLY A 86 1.67 -8.71 -14.99
C GLY A 86 1.14 -10.15 -15.08
N GLU A 87 0.99 -10.84 -13.94
CA GLU A 87 0.34 -12.14 -13.80
C GLU A 87 -1.20 -12.05 -13.74
N ASN A 88 -1.77 -10.86 -13.89
CA ASN A 88 -3.20 -10.60 -13.83
C ASN A 88 -3.84 -11.03 -12.50
N ARG A 89 -3.11 -10.89 -11.39
CA ARG A 89 -3.59 -11.09 -10.02
C ARG A 89 -4.33 -9.84 -9.53
N ALA A 90 -5.35 -10.01 -8.69
CA ALA A 90 -6.04 -8.93 -8.00
C ALA A 90 -5.15 -8.32 -6.90
N VAL A 91 -4.14 -7.55 -7.31
CA VAL A 91 -3.15 -6.93 -6.43
C VAL A 91 -3.38 -5.42 -6.30
N ALA A 92 -3.30 -4.93 -5.07
CA ALA A 92 -3.23 -3.51 -4.75
C ALA A 92 -1.92 -3.19 -4.01
N ALA A 93 -1.55 -1.91 -3.99
CA ALA A 93 -0.39 -1.44 -3.23
C ALA A 93 -0.65 -0.13 -2.50
N ALA A 94 -0.09 0.01 -1.30
CA ALA A 94 -0.04 1.24 -0.52
C ALA A 94 1.43 1.59 -0.25
N LEU A 95 1.96 2.63 -0.90
CA LEU A 95 3.38 2.87 -1.04
C LEU A 95 3.77 4.19 -0.39
N ILE A 96 4.51 4.13 0.73
CA ILE A 96 5.11 5.31 1.34
C ILE A 96 6.27 5.81 0.48
N SER A 97 6.27 7.11 0.16
CA SER A 97 7.37 7.76 -0.57
C SER A 97 8.70 7.65 0.20
N VAL A 98 9.77 7.28 -0.51
CA VAL A 98 11.14 7.18 0.05
C VAL A 98 11.97 8.45 -0.14
N GLU A 99 11.47 9.41 -0.93
CA GLU A 99 12.03 10.75 -1.07
C GLU A 99 11.19 11.75 -0.28
N SER A 100 11.85 12.48 0.61
CA SER A 100 11.38 13.80 1.01
C SER A 100 11.43 14.64 -0.27
N ALA A 101 10.28 14.94 -0.87
CA ALA A 101 10.24 15.89 -1.97
C ALA A 101 11.08 17.12 -1.54
N ARG A 102 12.13 17.46 -2.29
CA ARG A 102 12.88 18.70 -2.05
C ARG A 102 11.83 19.81 -1.95
N ARG A 103 11.74 20.40 -0.76
CA ARG A 103 10.98 21.63 -0.53
C ARG A 103 11.82 22.73 -1.14
N ASP A 104 11.59 22.98 -2.43
CA ASP A 104 11.99 24.22 -3.06
C ASP A 104 10.99 25.32 -2.65
#